data_AF-A0A5C7PY96-F1
#
_entry.id   AF-A0A5C7PY96-F1
#
_cell.length_a   1.000
_cell.length_b   1.000
_cell.length_c   1.000
_cell.angle_alpha   90.00
_cell.angle_beta   90.00
_cell.angle_gamma   90.00
#
_symmetry.space_group_name_H-M   'P 1'
#
loop_
_entity.id
_entity.type
_entity.pdbx_description
1 polymer ?
#
loop_
_entity_poly.entity_id
_entity_poly.type
_entity_poly.pdbx_seq_one_letter_code
_entity_poly.pdbx_strand_id
1 'polypeptide(L)'
;MEIREAVEAAVAAEEKNTEMAESQVEKIEPAQDPGELKQSAEQTNKSVDTDPAKSTETTQETQIEQQQQQQQVEPPPSAWKAPLKAKWSSLDPEIRQEILRREKDITRVFGESGHARKMASDLMETIRPYEARIRGLNATPMQAVGELLKVDHLLSTAPPQMRAQKMARLIKDYGVDIVMLDSALAGEAPDLQVSQLQQLLDQRLQPLQQFMLQQAQQQEQAAQQRQYQVANEVQAMMANTAQFPHFEQVREDMADILEVSSRRGTPLSLVDAYARACALNSLNGPMSSQRTTAQQADQKAKQALAASSSVKGAPNGSPSKAQGDSLRDTIEAAFAQQQGR
;
A
#
# COMPACT_ATOMS: atom_id res chain seq x y z
N MET A 1 -0.95 10.30 -22.58
CA MET A 1 -0.56 8.98 -22.04
C MET A 1 -1.16 7.88 -22.91
N GLU A 2 -2.48 7.91 -23.11
CA GLU A 2 -3.30 6.91 -23.84
C GLU A 2 -2.82 6.51 -25.25
N ILE A 3 -2.17 7.39 -26.02
CA ILE A 3 -1.66 7.04 -27.38
C ILE A 3 -0.59 5.93 -27.29
N ARG A 4 0.22 5.93 -26.22
CA ARG A 4 1.21 4.86 -25.98
C ARG A 4 0.50 3.55 -25.63
N GLU A 5 -0.49 3.61 -24.76
CA GLU A 5 -1.29 2.47 -24.30
C GLU A 5 -2.02 1.77 -25.47
N ALA A 6 -2.55 2.54 -26.42
CA ALA A 6 -3.19 2.01 -27.63
C ALA A 6 -2.23 1.22 -28.55
N VAL A 7 -0.93 1.57 -28.57
CA VAL A 7 0.10 0.85 -29.35
C VAL A 7 0.64 -0.35 -28.56
N GLU A 8 0.89 -0.17 -27.26
CA GLU A 8 1.43 -1.20 -26.36
C GLU A 8 0.44 -2.38 -26.19
N ALA A 9 -0.88 -2.09 -26.12
CA ALA A 9 -1.93 -3.09 -26.05
C ALA A 9 -2.11 -3.93 -27.33
N ALA A 10 -1.72 -3.41 -28.50
CA ALA A 10 -1.83 -4.13 -29.77
C ALA A 10 -0.78 -5.26 -29.90
N VAL A 11 0.41 -5.06 -29.31
CA VAL A 11 1.53 -6.02 -29.38
C VAL A 11 1.37 -7.16 -28.37
N ALA A 12 0.91 -6.86 -27.15
CA ALA A 12 0.72 -7.84 -26.08
C ALA A 12 -0.35 -8.92 -26.36
N ALA A 13 -1.12 -8.78 -27.43
CA ALA A 13 -2.13 -9.75 -27.85
C ALA A 13 -1.54 -11.00 -28.52
N GLU A 14 -0.34 -10.91 -29.11
CA GLU A 14 0.19 -11.96 -30.00
C GLU A 14 1.10 -12.98 -29.29
N GLU A 15 1.86 -12.56 -28.27
CA GLU A 15 2.74 -13.45 -27.49
C GLU A 15 1.98 -14.52 -26.68
N LYS A 16 0.73 -14.22 -26.30
CA LYS A 16 -0.09 -15.06 -25.41
C LYS A 16 -0.54 -16.40 -26.02
N ASN A 17 -0.33 -16.61 -27.31
CA ASN A 17 -0.76 -17.81 -28.04
C ASN A 17 0.25 -18.98 -27.98
N THR A 18 1.46 -18.77 -27.46
CA THR A 18 2.55 -19.78 -27.49
C THR A 18 2.66 -20.59 -26.19
N GLU A 19 2.21 -20.05 -25.05
CA GLU A 19 2.55 -20.59 -23.71
C GLU A 19 1.57 -21.65 -23.16
N MET A 20 0.43 -21.88 -23.82
CA MET A 20 -0.63 -22.78 -23.32
C MET A 20 -0.41 -24.29 -23.61
N ALA A 21 0.72 -24.68 -24.20
CA ALA A 21 0.89 -26.03 -24.77
C ALA A 21 1.52 -27.09 -23.84
N GLU A 22 2.25 -26.71 -22.78
CA GLU A 22 3.28 -27.60 -22.19
C GLU A 22 3.17 -27.80 -20.66
N SER A 23 1.96 -27.94 -20.09
CA SER A 23 1.78 -28.20 -18.65
C SER A 23 0.55 -29.02 -18.26
N GLN A 24 0.53 -30.32 -18.63
CA GLN A 24 -0.31 -31.35 -17.98
C GLN A 24 0.35 -32.74 -17.98
N VAL A 25 1.20 -33.06 -16.97
CA VAL A 25 1.53 -34.47 -16.63
C VAL A 25 1.86 -34.63 -15.14
N GLU A 26 1.15 -35.54 -14.46
CA GLU A 26 1.53 -36.35 -13.27
C GLU A 26 1.99 -35.70 -11.92
N LYS A 27 1.81 -36.26 -10.69
CA LYS A 27 0.98 -37.40 -10.17
C LYS A 27 1.16 -37.70 -8.65
N ILE A 28 0.02 -37.85 -7.95
CA ILE A 28 -0.28 -38.75 -6.79
C ILE A 28 0.48 -38.62 -5.43
N GLU A 29 -0.31 -38.66 -4.35
CA GLU A 29 -0.02 -38.83 -2.90
C GLU A 29 0.26 -40.33 -2.52
N PRO A 30 0.83 -40.73 -1.33
CA PRO A 30 0.31 -40.32 -0.01
C PRO A 30 1.25 -40.33 1.24
N ALA A 31 0.75 -39.74 2.32
CA ALA A 31 0.84 -40.11 3.76
C ALA A 31 2.12 -40.72 4.40
N GLN A 32 2.55 -40.16 5.56
CA GLN A 32 2.35 -40.76 6.90
C GLN A 32 2.72 -39.80 8.07
N ASP A 33 2.40 -40.20 9.31
CA ASP A 33 2.37 -39.39 10.56
C ASP A 33 3.44 -39.90 11.61
N PRO A 34 3.43 -39.55 12.91
CA PRO A 34 4.40 -38.64 13.54
C PRO A 34 5.40 -39.29 14.53
N GLY A 35 6.39 -38.50 14.99
CA GLY A 35 7.46 -38.96 15.90
C GLY A 35 7.81 -38.05 17.09
N GLU A 36 7.30 -38.43 18.27
CA GLU A 36 7.93 -38.38 19.61
C GLU A 36 8.37 -37.05 20.29
N LEU A 37 7.78 -36.81 21.47
CA LEU A 37 8.24 -35.84 22.49
C LEU A 37 9.04 -36.56 23.58
N LYS A 38 10.21 -36.02 23.95
CA LYS A 38 11.00 -36.52 25.09
C LYS A 38 10.64 -35.79 26.39
N GLN A 39 10.43 -36.55 27.47
CA GLN A 39 10.43 -36.04 28.84
C GLN A 39 11.82 -36.18 29.48
N SER A 40 12.13 -35.27 30.39
CA SER A 40 13.07 -35.50 31.50
C SER A 40 12.59 -34.68 32.70
N ALA A 41 12.81 -35.17 33.92
CA ALA A 41 12.31 -34.56 35.14
C ALA A 41 13.22 -34.91 36.33
N GLU A 42 13.49 -33.95 37.21
CA GLU A 42 14.26 -34.20 38.43
C GLU A 42 13.75 -33.33 39.60
N GLN A 43 13.29 -34.01 40.65
CA GLN A 43 13.61 -33.85 42.10
C GLN A 43 13.82 -32.41 42.68
N THR A 44 13.45 -32.09 43.92
CA THR A 44 13.87 -32.84 45.13
C THR A 44 12.98 -32.62 46.38
N ASN A 45 13.03 -33.64 47.25
CA ASN A 45 12.39 -33.90 48.54
C ASN A 45 12.69 -32.92 49.72
N LYS A 46 11.95 -33.07 50.85
CA LYS A 46 12.34 -32.97 52.30
C LYS A 46 11.19 -32.34 53.17
N SER A 47 10.44 -33.08 54.00
CA SER A 47 10.68 -33.51 55.43
C SER A 47 10.78 -32.33 56.44
N VAL A 48 10.29 -32.36 57.69
CA VAL A 48 9.64 -33.40 58.56
C VAL A 48 8.83 -32.67 59.68
N ASP A 49 7.92 -33.26 60.49
CA ASP A 49 8.20 -33.91 61.81
C ASP A 49 6.92 -34.53 62.48
N THR A 50 6.80 -34.52 63.83
CA THR A 50 5.90 -35.27 64.75
C THR A 50 5.16 -34.29 65.72
N ASP A 51 4.36 -34.58 66.78
CA ASP A 51 3.77 -35.76 67.50
C ASP A 51 2.61 -35.20 68.44
N PRO A 52 2.04 -35.85 69.51
CA PRO A 52 1.83 -37.27 69.85
C PRO A 52 0.40 -37.63 70.40
N ALA A 53 0.24 -38.94 70.71
CA ALA A 53 -0.50 -39.55 71.84
C ALA A 53 -2.05 -39.74 71.85
N LYS A 54 -2.47 -41.02 71.95
CA LYS A 54 -3.16 -41.58 73.15
C LYS A 54 -3.10 -43.12 73.22
N SER A 55 -3.12 -43.68 74.44
CA SER A 55 -3.22 -45.12 74.80
C SER A 55 -4.60 -45.74 74.43
N THR A 56 -4.86 -47.05 74.50
CA THR A 56 -4.29 -48.14 75.32
C THR A 56 -4.50 -49.53 74.67
N GLU A 57 -3.89 -50.58 75.24
CA GLU A 57 -4.02 -52.00 74.84
C GLU A 57 -5.45 -52.57 74.92
N THR A 58 -5.75 -53.61 74.11
CA THR A 58 -6.55 -54.80 74.50
C THR A 58 -6.46 -55.91 73.41
N THR A 59 -6.19 -57.15 73.86
CA THR A 59 -6.42 -58.47 73.21
C THR A 59 -5.84 -58.77 71.81
N GLN A 60 -4.96 -59.78 71.79
CA GLN A 60 -4.47 -60.51 70.60
C GLN A 60 -5.49 -61.58 70.13
N GLU A 61 -6.63 -61.21 69.54
CA GLU A 61 -7.58 -62.21 69.05
C GLU A 61 -8.37 -61.78 67.79
N THR A 62 -7.66 -61.38 66.73
CA THR A 62 -8.25 -61.20 65.38
C THR A 62 -7.26 -61.53 64.25
N GLN A 63 -6.25 -62.37 64.52
CA GLN A 63 -5.17 -62.68 63.57
C GLN A 63 -5.50 -63.80 62.56
N ILE A 64 -6.78 -64.20 62.47
CA ILE A 64 -7.26 -65.26 61.55
C ILE A 64 -8.17 -64.68 60.43
N GLU A 65 -8.84 -63.54 60.66
CA GLU A 65 -9.75 -62.91 59.68
C GLU A 65 -9.02 -62.32 58.46
N GLN A 66 -7.70 -62.09 58.55
CA GLN A 66 -6.91 -61.41 57.51
C GLN A 66 -6.54 -62.31 56.30
N GLN A 67 -6.90 -63.59 56.27
CA GLN A 67 -6.58 -64.50 55.15
C GLN A 67 -7.72 -64.73 54.13
N GLN A 68 -8.85 -64.02 54.23
CA GLN A 68 -9.92 -64.06 53.21
C GLN A 68 -10.35 -62.70 52.66
N GLN A 69 -9.46 -61.71 52.64
CA GLN A 69 -9.56 -60.67 51.61
C GLN A 69 -9.26 -61.31 50.24
N GLN A 70 -10.33 -61.73 49.56
CA GLN A 70 -10.27 -62.20 48.18
C GLN A 70 -9.48 -61.20 47.34
N GLN A 71 -8.61 -61.71 46.47
CA GLN A 71 -7.76 -60.91 45.59
C GLN A 71 -8.60 -60.20 44.53
N GLN A 72 -9.30 -59.14 44.93
CA GLN A 72 -10.08 -58.28 44.05
C GLN A 72 -9.12 -57.68 43.02
N VAL A 73 -9.17 -58.21 41.80
CA VAL A 73 -8.36 -57.73 40.69
C VAL A 73 -8.86 -56.34 40.35
N GLU A 74 -8.17 -55.30 40.85
CA GLU A 74 -8.48 -53.91 40.54
C GLU A 74 -8.65 -53.77 39.02
N PRO A 75 -9.72 -53.11 38.54
CA PRO A 75 -10.06 -53.15 37.12
C PRO A 75 -8.97 -52.47 36.28
N PRO A 76 -8.68 -52.98 35.07
CA PRO A 76 -7.67 -52.38 34.20
C PRO A 76 -8.07 -50.95 33.79
N PRO A 77 -7.10 -50.04 33.58
CA PRO A 77 -7.37 -48.66 33.21
C PRO A 77 -8.30 -48.53 32.00
N SER A 78 -9.28 -47.62 32.10
CA SER A 78 -10.38 -47.51 31.12
C SER A 78 -9.89 -47.13 29.72
N ALA A 79 -8.83 -46.33 29.62
CA ALA A 79 -8.24 -45.90 28.35
C ALA A 79 -7.53 -47.03 27.56
N TRP A 80 -7.24 -48.18 28.17
CA TRP A 80 -6.44 -49.23 27.52
C TRP A 80 -7.21 -50.01 26.44
N LYS A 81 -6.49 -50.40 25.38
CA LYS A 81 -7.02 -51.26 24.30
C LYS A 81 -7.28 -52.68 24.82
N ALA A 82 -8.34 -53.32 24.33
CA ALA A 82 -8.80 -54.65 24.78
C ALA A 82 -7.69 -55.74 24.91
N PRO A 83 -6.78 -55.95 23.94
CA PRO A 83 -5.74 -56.98 24.07
C PRO A 83 -4.67 -56.67 25.14
N LEU A 84 -4.59 -55.44 25.64
CA LEU A 84 -3.73 -55.07 26.77
C LEU A 84 -4.48 -55.24 28.10
N LYS A 85 -5.78 -54.94 28.14
CA LYS A 85 -6.65 -55.22 29.30
C LYS A 85 -6.64 -56.72 29.65
N ALA A 86 -6.60 -57.60 28.66
CA ALA A 86 -6.48 -59.05 28.85
C ALA A 86 -5.16 -59.50 29.53
N LYS A 87 -4.09 -58.69 29.49
CA LYS A 87 -2.80 -58.97 30.14
C LYS A 87 -2.69 -58.38 31.54
N TRP A 88 -3.66 -57.57 31.97
CA TRP A 88 -3.62 -56.87 33.26
C TRP A 88 -3.52 -57.81 34.46
N SER A 89 -4.25 -58.93 34.43
CA SER A 89 -4.22 -59.96 35.48
C SER A 89 -2.88 -60.69 35.60
N SER A 90 -2.02 -60.63 34.58
CA SER A 90 -0.65 -61.19 34.61
C SER A 90 0.42 -60.23 35.13
N LEU A 91 0.05 -58.99 35.46
CA LEU A 91 0.97 -58.02 36.07
C LEU A 91 1.06 -58.22 37.58
N ASP A 92 2.24 -57.93 38.13
CA ASP A 92 2.48 -57.85 39.57
C ASP A 92 1.50 -56.87 40.26
N PRO A 93 0.96 -57.19 41.46
CA PRO A 93 0.10 -56.27 42.20
C PRO A 93 0.73 -54.90 42.48
N GLU A 94 2.03 -54.81 42.80
CA GLU A 94 2.69 -53.52 43.07
C GLU A 94 2.73 -52.65 41.80
N ILE A 95 3.04 -53.25 40.66
CA ILE A 95 3.06 -52.59 39.35
C ILE A 95 1.66 -52.11 38.97
N ARG A 96 0.61 -52.90 39.25
CA ARG A 96 -0.79 -52.49 39.01
C ARG A 96 -1.19 -51.28 39.84
N GLN A 97 -0.79 -51.22 41.12
CA GLN A 97 -1.10 -50.11 42.01
C GLN A 97 -0.42 -48.80 41.57
N GLU A 98 0.87 -48.82 41.23
CA GLU A 98 1.57 -47.62 40.74
C GLU A 98 1.04 -47.17 39.35
N ILE A 99 0.62 -48.09 38.47
CA ILE A 99 -0.08 -47.72 37.23
C ILE A 99 -1.43 -47.05 37.53
N LEU A 100 -2.25 -47.62 38.41
CA LEU A 100 -3.55 -47.04 38.76
C LEU A 100 -3.43 -45.70 39.50
N ARG A 101 -2.37 -45.52 40.29
CA ARG A 101 -2.00 -44.23 40.89
C ARG A 101 -1.67 -43.21 39.79
N ARG A 102 -0.78 -43.54 38.85
CA ARG A 102 -0.42 -42.66 37.73
C ARG A 102 -1.62 -42.32 36.85
N GLU A 103 -2.49 -43.28 36.54
CA GLU A 103 -3.72 -43.04 35.78
C GLU A 103 -4.66 -42.07 36.52
N LYS A 104 -4.78 -42.19 37.85
CA LYS A 104 -5.53 -41.24 38.69
C LYS A 104 -4.90 -39.84 38.68
N ASP A 105 -3.58 -39.72 38.84
CA ASP A 105 -2.87 -38.43 38.81
C ASP A 105 -2.94 -37.77 37.42
N ILE A 106 -2.79 -38.53 36.33
CA ILE A 106 -2.98 -38.06 34.95
C ILE A 106 -4.42 -37.58 34.78
N THR A 107 -5.42 -38.39 35.15
CA THR A 107 -6.84 -38.03 35.03
C THR A 107 -7.16 -36.77 35.83
N ARG A 108 -6.59 -36.62 37.04
CA ARG A 108 -6.73 -35.44 37.88
C ARG A 108 -6.15 -34.19 37.20
N VAL A 109 -4.91 -34.22 36.74
CA VAL A 109 -4.27 -33.06 36.05
C VAL A 109 -4.97 -32.73 34.72
N PHE A 110 -5.47 -33.73 33.99
CA PHE A 110 -6.31 -33.50 32.80
C PHE A 110 -7.70 -32.95 33.14
N GLY A 111 -8.24 -33.23 34.32
CA GLY A 111 -9.47 -32.62 34.85
C GLY A 111 -9.25 -31.16 35.27
N GLU A 112 -8.25 -30.91 36.11
CA GLU A 112 -7.84 -29.58 36.59
C GLU A 112 -7.59 -28.60 35.42
N SER A 113 -6.86 -29.05 34.39
CA SER A 113 -6.61 -28.26 33.18
C SER A 113 -7.76 -28.24 32.17
N GLY A 114 -8.83 -29.01 32.39
CA GLY A 114 -9.97 -29.12 31.47
C GLY A 114 -10.77 -27.83 31.36
N HIS A 115 -11.03 -27.17 32.50
CA HIS A 115 -11.72 -25.87 32.52
C HIS A 115 -10.94 -24.78 31.78
N ALA A 116 -9.62 -24.69 32.03
CA ALA A 116 -8.75 -23.72 31.38
C ALA A 116 -8.67 -23.92 29.86
N ARG A 117 -8.57 -25.17 29.39
CA ARG A 117 -8.63 -25.49 27.96
C ARG A 117 -9.97 -25.15 27.33
N LYS A 118 -11.10 -25.42 28.01
CA LYS A 118 -12.41 -25.01 27.51
C LYS A 118 -12.52 -23.48 27.39
N MET A 119 -12.16 -22.75 28.44
CA MET A 119 -12.18 -21.28 28.43
C MET A 119 -11.31 -20.69 27.31
N ALA A 120 -10.16 -21.29 27.01
CA ALA A 120 -9.31 -20.88 25.89
C ALA A 120 -10.00 -21.13 24.53
N SER A 121 -10.64 -22.28 24.33
CA SER A 121 -11.41 -22.57 23.11
C SER A 121 -12.60 -21.63 22.93
N ASP A 122 -13.43 -21.47 23.97
CA ASP A 122 -14.61 -20.60 23.98
C ASP A 122 -14.20 -19.13 23.66
N LEU A 123 -13.04 -18.68 24.17
CA LEU A 123 -12.48 -17.36 23.90
C LEU A 123 -11.91 -17.23 22.47
N MET A 124 -11.26 -18.26 21.93
CA MET A 124 -10.80 -18.25 20.54
C MET A 124 -11.98 -18.25 19.56
N GLU A 125 -13.02 -19.04 19.82
CA GLU A 125 -14.22 -19.09 18.98
C GLU A 125 -14.98 -17.76 18.94
N THR A 126 -15.09 -17.08 20.08
CA THR A 126 -15.72 -15.74 20.15
C THR A 126 -14.89 -14.62 19.52
N ILE A 127 -13.55 -14.72 19.50
CA ILE A 127 -12.68 -13.74 18.81
C ILE A 127 -12.56 -14.01 17.31
N ARG A 128 -12.71 -15.27 16.87
CA ARG A 128 -12.56 -15.73 15.47
C ARG A 128 -13.14 -14.80 14.39
N PRO A 129 -14.40 -14.29 14.45
CA PRO A 129 -14.94 -13.40 13.42
C PRO A 129 -14.22 -12.04 13.33
N TYR A 130 -13.50 -11.63 14.38
CA TYR A 130 -12.78 -10.36 14.46
C TYR A 130 -11.28 -10.48 14.13
N GLU A 131 -10.76 -11.70 13.91
CA GLU A 131 -9.33 -11.93 13.65
C GLU A 131 -8.78 -11.11 12.48
N ALA A 132 -9.54 -10.95 11.39
CA ALA A 132 -9.09 -10.16 10.24
C ALA A 132 -8.78 -8.70 10.63
N ARG A 133 -9.61 -8.09 11.49
CA ARG A 133 -9.39 -6.75 12.04
C ARG A 133 -8.20 -6.71 12.99
N ILE A 134 -8.07 -7.72 13.85
CA ILE A 134 -6.98 -7.82 14.84
C ILE A 134 -5.61 -7.97 14.15
N ARG A 135 -5.54 -8.79 13.10
CA ARG A 135 -4.35 -8.92 12.24
C ARG A 135 -4.03 -7.61 11.51
N GLY A 136 -5.04 -6.89 11.02
CA GLY A 136 -4.87 -5.55 10.44
C GLY A 136 -4.34 -4.49 11.42
N LEU A 137 -4.52 -4.69 12.72
CA LEU A 137 -3.93 -3.88 13.80
C LEU A 137 -2.54 -4.36 14.23
N ASN A 138 -1.97 -5.38 13.58
CA ASN A 138 -0.71 -6.05 13.93
C ASN A 138 -0.66 -6.56 15.39
N ALA A 139 -1.82 -6.92 15.95
CA ALA A 139 -1.96 -7.39 17.34
C ALA A 139 -2.30 -8.88 17.40
N THR A 140 -2.01 -9.53 18.53
CA THR A 140 -2.56 -10.86 18.85
C THR A 140 -3.98 -10.76 19.44
N PRO A 141 -4.81 -11.82 19.33
CA PRO A 141 -6.13 -11.88 19.96
C PRO A 141 -6.15 -11.47 21.44
N MET A 142 -5.18 -11.95 22.23
CA MET A 142 -5.11 -11.66 23.67
C MET A 142 -4.70 -10.21 23.96
N GLN A 143 -3.82 -9.62 23.14
CA GLN A 143 -3.50 -8.19 23.24
C GLN A 143 -4.71 -7.32 22.88
N ALA A 144 -5.45 -7.66 21.82
CA ALA A 144 -6.63 -6.91 21.41
C ALA A 144 -7.73 -6.89 22.49
N VAL A 145 -8.00 -8.04 23.13
CA VAL A 145 -8.91 -8.11 24.30
C VAL A 145 -8.35 -7.33 25.49
N GLY A 146 -7.05 -7.43 25.76
CA GLY A 146 -6.37 -6.68 26.83
C GLY A 146 -6.47 -5.16 26.66
N GLU A 147 -6.26 -4.62 25.46
CA GLU A 147 -6.42 -3.19 25.19
C GLU A 147 -7.89 -2.75 25.25
N LEU A 148 -8.83 -3.57 24.77
CA LEU A 148 -10.27 -3.27 24.87
C LEU A 148 -10.71 -3.18 26.35
N LEU A 149 -10.26 -4.10 27.21
CA LEU A 149 -10.55 -4.08 28.64
C LEU A 149 -9.87 -2.92 29.38
N LYS A 150 -8.68 -2.49 28.96
CA LYS A 150 -8.04 -1.26 29.47
C LYS A 150 -8.85 -0.02 29.08
N VAL A 151 -9.36 0.03 27.85
CA VAL A 151 -10.20 1.14 27.38
C VAL A 151 -11.52 1.18 28.14
N ASP A 152 -12.21 0.04 28.32
CA ASP A 152 -13.44 -0.04 29.13
C ASP A 152 -13.21 0.39 30.59
N HIS A 153 -12.21 -0.19 31.25
CA HIS A 153 -11.87 0.16 32.64
C HIS A 153 -11.57 1.65 32.80
N LEU A 154 -10.85 2.25 31.84
CA LEU A 154 -10.54 3.68 31.82
C LEU A 154 -11.77 4.53 31.54
N LEU A 155 -12.66 4.14 30.61
CA LEU A 155 -13.90 4.87 30.34
C LEU A 155 -14.88 4.79 31.53
N SER A 156 -14.93 3.67 32.24
CA SER A 156 -15.74 3.46 33.43
C SER A 156 -15.24 4.28 34.63
N THR A 157 -13.94 4.19 34.94
CA THR A 157 -13.37 4.73 36.19
C THR A 157 -12.76 6.14 36.10
N ALA A 158 -12.31 6.60 34.92
CA ALA A 158 -11.60 7.87 34.83
C ALA A 158 -12.50 9.10 35.04
N PRO A 159 -11.93 10.23 35.52
CA PRO A 159 -12.62 11.51 35.59
C PRO A 159 -13.24 11.94 34.24
N PRO A 160 -14.35 12.72 34.24
CA PRO A 160 -15.11 13.04 33.03
C PRO A 160 -14.28 13.61 31.88
N GLN A 161 -13.29 14.46 32.19
CA GLN A 161 -12.42 15.10 31.19
C GLN A 161 -11.50 14.08 30.49
N MET A 162 -10.91 13.15 31.26
CA MET A 162 -10.06 12.08 30.70
C MET A 162 -10.88 11.08 29.88
N ARG A 163 -12.10 10.76 30.35
CA ARG A 163 -13.08 9.93 29.64
C ARG A 163 -13.46 10.54 28.29
N ALA A 164 -13.81 11.82 28.27
CA ALA A 164 -14.12 12.56 27.04
C ALA A 164 -12.93 12.59 26.07
N GLN A 165 -11.70 12.85 26.55
CA GLN A 165 -10.50 12.83 25.71
C GLN A 165 -10.22 11.46 25.07
N LYS A 166 -10.48 10.35 25.79
CA LYS A 166 -10.34 9.01 25.20
C LYS A 166 -11.46 8.68 24.23
N MET A 167 -12.69 9.04 24.53
CA MET A 167 -13.82 8.85 23.60
C MET A 167 -13.60 9.63 22.30
N ALA A 168 -13.21 10.91 22.38
CA ALA A 168 -12.86 11.73 21.22
C ALA A 168 -11.73 11.12 20.36
N ARG A 169 -10.75 10.48 20.99
CA ARG A 169 -9.72 9.73 20.26
C ARG A 169 -10.29 8.48 19.60
N LEU A 170 -11.12 7.68 20.27
CA LEU A 170 -11.73 6.48 19.68
C LEU A 170 -12.62 6.82 18.48
N ILE A 171 -13.43 7.88 18.58
CA ILE A 171 -14.26 8.43 17.49
C ILE A 171 -13.40 8.70 16.25
N LYS A 172 -12.26 9.38 16.43
CA LYS A 172 -11.31 9.68 15.35
C LYS A 172 -10.60 8.43 14.82
N ASP A 173 -10.08 7.58 15.71
CA ASP A 173 -9.32 6.37 15.36
C ASP A 173 -10.21 5.30 14.68
N TYR A 174 -11.54 5.38 14.83
CA TYR A 174 -12.54 4.53 14.16
C TYR A 174 -13.22 5.21 12.94
N GLY A 175 -12.90 6.47 12.64
CA GLY A 175 -13.46 7.19 11.49
C GLY A 175 -14.94 7.56 11.60
N VAL A 176 -15.46 7.73 12.82
CA VAL A 176 -16.87 8.10 13.05
C VAL A 176 -17.07 9.59 12.78
N ASP A 177 -18.03 9.93 11.91
CA ASP A 177 -18.42 11.32 11.64
C ASP A 177 -19.03 11.97 12.89
N ILE A 178 -18.48 13.11 13.29
CA ILE A 178 -18.88 13.83 14.51
C ILE A 178 -20.29 14.42 14.38
N VAL A 179 -20.70 14.87 13.19
CA VAL A 179 -22.03 15.45 12.94
C VAL A 179 -23.10 14.36 13.01
N MET A 180 -22.84 13.21 12.39
CA MET A 180 -23.76 12.07 12.48
C MET A 180 -23.82 11.50 13.91
N LEU A 181 -22.68 11.47 14.60
CA LEU A 181 -22.62 11.06 16.01
C LEU A 181 -23.38 12.02 16.93
N ASP A 182 -23.30 13.34 16.71
CA ASP A 182 -24.02 14.35 17.48
C ASP A 182 -25.54 14.17 17.33
N SER A 183 -26.06 13.99 16.12
CA SER A 183 -27.48 13.66 15.90
C SER A 183 -27.90 12.37 16.61
N ALA A 184 -27.04 11.34 16.59
CA ALA A 184 -27.30 10.07 17.26
C ALA A 184 -27.27 10.19 18.80
N LEU A 185 -26.50 11.13 19.36
CA LEU A 185 -26.47 11.43 20.80
C LEU A 185 -27.64 12.33 21.24
N ALA A 186 -28.08 13.25 20.38
CA ALA A 186 -29.27 14.09 20.62
C ALA A 186 -30.57 13.27 20.67
N GLY A 187 -30.56 12.05 20.11
CA GLY A 187 -31.75 11.22 19.92
C GLY A 187 -32.60 11.64 18.71
N GLU A 188 -32.10 12.58 17.91
CA GLU A 188 -32.76 13.08 16.71
C GLU A 188 -32.37 12.19 15.52
N ALA A 189 -33.31 11.35 15.08
CA ALA A 189 -33.24 10.77 13.74
C ALA A 189 -33.08 11.92 12.72
N PRO A 190 -32.20 11.77 11.71
CA PRO A 190 -31.56 12.90 11.02
C PRO A 190 -32.56 13.97 10.59
N ASP A 191 -32.46 15.14 11.22
CA ASP A 191 -33.50 16.17 11.16
C ASP A 191 -33.80 16.58 9.70
N LEU A 192 -35.10 16.71 9.40
CA LEU A 192 -35.57 17.19 8.12
C LEU A 192 -35.00 18.58 7.79
N GLN A 193 -34.64 19.40 8.78
CA GLN A 193 -33.92 20.66 8.52
C GLN A 193 -32.54 20.45 7.90
N VAL A 194 -31.79 19.42 8.29
CA VAL A 194 -30.48 19.10 7.70
C VAL A 194 -30.66 18.64 6.25
N SER A 195 -31.62 17.76 5.98
CA SER A 195 -31.91 17.34 4.58
C SER A 195 -32.46 18.46 3.71
N GLN A 196 -33.25 19.38 4.26
CA GLN A 196 -33.73 20.57 3.54
C GLN A 196 -32.58 21.57 3.26
N LEU A 197 -31.63 21.73 4.18
CA LEU A 197 -30.42 22.51 3.96
C LEU A 197 -29.51 21.85 2.91
N GLN A 198 -29.38 20.52 2.92
CA GLN A 198 -28.67 19.74 1.91
C GLN A 198 -29.29 19.96 0.51
N GLN A 199 -30.61 19.86 0.37
CA GLN A 199 -31.33 20.11 -0.87
C GLN A 199 -31.16 21.55 -1.38
N LEU A 200 -31.16 22.54 -0.49
CA LEU A 200 -30.88 23.94 -0.84
C LEU A 200 -29.43 24.13 -1.30
N LEU A 201 -28.47 23.42 -0.70
CA LEU A 201 -27.07 23.46 -1.10
C LEU A 201 -26.86 22.79 -2.48
N ASP A 202 -27.46 21.62 -2.72
CA ASP A 202 -27.40 20.92 -4.01
C ASP A 202 -28.04 21.74 -5.15
N GLN A 203 -29.17 22.42 -4.89
CA GLN A 203 -29.78 23.36 -5.83
C GLN A 203 -28.83 24.53 -6.17
N ARG A 204 -28.01 24.97 -5.21
CA ARG A 204 -27.01 26.05 -5.42
C ARG A 204 -25.73 25.57 -6.08
N LEU A 205 -25.39 24.28 -5.95
CA LEU A 205 -24.21 23.67 -6.57
C LEU A 205 -24.48 23.12 -7.99
N GLN A 206 -25.73 22.79 -8.35
CA GLN A 206 -26.11 22.35 -9.70
C GLN A 206 -25.59 23.27 -10.83
N PRO A 207 -25.75 24.62 -10.76
CA PRO A 207 -25.21 25.51 -11.79
C PRO A 207 -23.67 25.45 -11.91
N LEU A 208 -22.97 25.21 -10.80
CA LEU A 208 -21.51 25.08 -10.79
C LEU A 208 -21.04 23.76 -11.39
N GLN A 209 -21.75 22.65 -11.12
CA GLN A 209 -21.50 21.37 -11.79
C GLN A 209 -21.76 21.45 -13.30
N GLN A 210 -22.86 22.10 -13.72
CA GLN A 210 -23.17 22.32 -15.14
C GLN A 210 -22.10 23.16 -15.83
N PHE A 211 -21.61 24.23 -15.19
CA PHE A 211 -20.50 25.03 -15.72
C PHE A 211 -19.20 24.21 -15.85
N MET A 212 -18.86 23.42 -14.83
CA MET A 212 -17.65 22.57 -14.84
C MET A 212 -17.72 21.48 -15.93
N LEU A 213 -18.88 20.85 -16.12
CA LEU A 213 -19.12 19.87 -17.17
C LEU A 213 -19.03 20.51 -18.57
N GLN A 214 -19.60 21.69 -18.75
CA GLN A 214 -19.49 22.46 -20.00
C GLN A 214 -18.04 22.87 -20.30
N GLN A 215 -17.27 23.28 -19.29
CA GLN A 215 -15.85 23.60 -19.45
C GLN A 215 -15.03 22.36 -19.86
N ALA A 216 -15.25 21.21 -19.22
CA ALA A 216 -14.60 19.96 -19.58
C ALA A 216 -14.92 19.55 -21.02
N GLN A 217 -16.20 19.57 -21.41
CA GLN A 217 -16.63 19.26 -22.78
C GLN A 217 -16.04 20.22 -23.82
N GLN A 218 -15.95 21.51 -23.53
CA GLN A 218 -15.30 22.48 -24.43
C GLN A 218 -13.79 22.21 -24.56
N GLN A 219 -13.11 21.85 -23.46
CA GLN A 219 -11.69 21.50 -23.47
C GLN A 219 -11.41 20.23 -24.28
N GLU A 220 -12.28 19.22 -24.16
CA GLU A 220 -12.19 17.97 -24.93
C GLU A 220 -12.43 18.22 -26.44
N GLN A 221 -13.47 18.99 -26.80
CA GLN A 221 -13.70 19.37 -28.20
C GLN A 221 -12.53 20.16 -28.79
N ALA A 222 -11.92 21.08 -28.03
CA ALA A 222 -10.74 21.81 -28.45
C ALA A 222 -9.48 20.92 -28.55
N ALA A 223 -9.38 19.84 -27.75
CA ALA A 223 -8.34 18.85 -27.87
C ALA A 223 -8.51 18.00 -29.14
N GLN A 224 -9.72 17.47 -29.39
CA GLN A 224 -10.05 16.70 -30.60
C GLN A 224 -9.83 17.54 -31.87
N GLN A 225 -10.32 18.79 -31.92
CA GLN A 225 -10.12 19.68 -33.07
C GLN A 225 -8.64 19.92 -33.39
N ARG A 226 -7.77 20.07 -32.37
CA ARG A 226 -6.32 20.19 -32.58
C ARG A 226 -5.70 18.88 -33.08
N GLN A 227 -6.14 17.72 -32.58
CA GLN A 227 -5.68 16.42 -33.10
C GLN A 227 -6.04 16.25 -34.58
N TYR A 228 -7.27 16.59 -34.99
CA TYR A 228 -7.68 16.56 -36.40
C TYR A 228 -6.89 17.55 -37.27
N GLN A 229 -6.60 18.76 -36.78
CA GLN A 229 -5.77 19.73 -37.52
C GLN A 229 -4.35 19.21 -37.72
N VAL A 230 -3.70 18.68 -36.67
CA VAL A 230 -2.34 18.11 -36.77
C VAL A 230 -2.31 16.88 -37.67
N ALA A 231 -3.28 15.99 -37.58
CA ALA A 231 -3.37 14.81 -38.45
C ALA A 231 -3.50 15.18 -39.94
N ASN A 232 -4.34 16.18 -40.25
CA ASN A 232 -4.48 16.70 -41.61
C ASN A 232 -3.20 17.39 -42.10
N GLU A 233 -2.50 18.15 -41.24
CA GLU A 233 -1.23 18.80 -41.59
C GLU A 233 -0.11 17.77 -41.85
N VAL A 234 -0.01 16.74 -41.01
CA VAL A 234 0.88 15.58 -41.21
C VAL A 234 0.60 14.89 -42.54
N GLN A 235 -0.65 14.56 -42.83
CA GLN A 235 -1.02 13.88 -44.08
C GLN A 235 -0.74 14.75 -45.32
N ALA A 236 -0.91 16.08 -45.21
CA ALA A 236 -0.55 17.02 -46.28
C ALA A 236 0.98 17.11 -46.50
N MET A 237 1.80 17.02 -45.44
CA MET A 237 3.26 16.97 -45.57
C MET A 237 3.73 15.64 -46.18
N MET A 238 3.19 14.50 -45.76
CA MET A 238 3.48 13.18 -46.35
C MET A 238 3.20 13.16 -47.86
N ALA A 239 2.06 13.74 -48.28
CA ALA A 239 1.69 13.83 -49.69
C ALA A 239 2.57 14.81 -50.50
N ASN A 240 3.28 15.73 -49.86
CA ASN A 240 4.09 16.76 -50.50
C ASN A 240 5.60 16.45 -50.42
N THR A 241 5.96 15.23 -50.84
CA THR A 241 7.33 14.68 -50.80
C THR A 241 8.37 15.55 -51.54
N ALA A 242 7.92 16.41 -52.46
CA ALA A 242 8.77 17.38 -53.17
C ALA A 242 9.31 18.51 -52.27
N GLN A 243 8.64 18.81 -51.14
CA GLN A 243 9.10 19.78 -50.13
C GLN A 243 9.64 19.09 -48.88
N PHE A 244 9.16 17.88 -48.56
CA PHE A 244 9.52 17.13 -47.35
C PHE A 244 10.14 15.75 -47.67
N PRO A 245 11.26 15.67 -48.41
CA PRO A 245 11.81 14.40 -48.91
C PRO A 245 12.27 13.42 -47.82
N HIS A 246 12.59 13.90 -46.62
CA HIS A 246 13.03 13.09 -45.48
C HIS A 246 11.94 12.87 -44.42
N PHE A 247 10.68 13.24 -44.70
CA PHE A 247 9.59 13.21 -43.70
C PHE A 247 9.50 11.88 -42.93
N GLU A 248 9.48 10.77 -43.66
CA GLU A 248 9.32 9.43 -43.07
C GLU A 248 10.45 9.02 -42.12
N GLN A 249 11.68 9.51 -42.37
CA GLN A 249 12.87 9.23 -41.55
C GLN A 249 12.93 10.11 -40.29
N VAL A 250 12.13 11.19 -40.26
CA VAL A 250 12.23 12.32 -39.34
C VAL A 250 10.93 12.49 -38.52
N ARG A 251 9.88 11.73 -38.84
CA ARG A 251 8.55 11.78 -38.19
C ARG A 251 8.58 11.53 -36.67
N GLU A 252 9.44 10.63 -36.20
CA GLU A 252 9.57 10.30 -34.77
C GLU A 252 10.32 11.43 -34.02
N ASP A 253 11.44 11.90 -34.58
CA ASP A 253 12.16 13.09 -34.09
C ASP A 253 11.24 14.32 -33.99
N MET A 254 10.31 14.49 -34.95
CA MET A 254 9.31 15.55 -34.94
C MET A 254 8.29 15.37 -33.81
N ALA A 255 7.84 14.14 -33.53
CA ALA A 255 6.91 13.85 -32.44
C ALA A 255 7.55 14.19 -31.07
N ASP A 256 8.80 13.80 -30.84
CA ASP A 256 9.56 14.14 -29.65
C ASP A 256 9.74 15.66 -29.48
N ILE A 257 10.08 16.38 -30.55
CA ILE A 257 10.22 17.84 -30.51
C ILE A 257 8.87 18.53 -30.22
N LEU A 258 7.77 18.02 -30.77
CA LEU A 258 6.43 18.55 -30.53
C LEU A 258 5.96 18.26 -29.10
N GLU A 259 6.22 17.07 -28.55
CA GLU A 259 5.90 16.79 -27.15
C GLU A 259 6.76 17.65 -26.21
N VAL A 260 8.08 17.73 -26.41
CA VAL A 260 8.98 18.51 -25.55
C VAL A 260 8.67 20.01 -25.61
N SER A 261 8.26 20.55 -26.76
CA SER A 261 7.86 21.96 -26.90
C SER A 261 6.47 22.23 -26.30
N SER A 262 5.51 21.33 -26.49
CA SER A 262 4.20 21.35 -25.83
C SER A 262 4.30 21.30 -24.30
N ARG A 263 5.10 20.37 -23.74
CA ARG A 263 5.40 20.27 -22.30
C ARG A 263 6.11 21.51 -21.73
N ARG A 264 6.80 22.29 -22.57
CA ARG A 264 7.42 23.58 -22.20
C ARG A 264 6.49 24.78 -22.39
N GLY A 265 5.23 24.59 -22.79
CA GLY A 265 4.27 25.67 -23.04
C GLY A 265 4.58 26.51 -24.28
N THR A 266 5.49 26.07 -25.15
CA THR A 266 5.94 26.80 -26.34
C THR A 266 5.44 26.07 -27.59
N PRO A 267 4.25 26.41 -28.13
CA PRO A 267 3.72 25.72 -29.30
C PRO A 267 4.64 25.93 -30.51
N LEU A 268 5.15 24.83 -31.07
CA LEU A 268 5.97 24.81 -32.27
C LEU A 268 5.11 24.36 -33.46
N SER A 269 5.31 24.94 -34.65
CA SER A 269 4.62 24.48 -35.86
C SER A 269 5.20 23.14 -36.34
N LEU A 270 4.41 22.36 -37.11
CA LEU A 270 4.88 21.11 -37.69
C LEU A 270 6.04 21.34 -38.69
N VAL A 271 6.01 22.48 -39.41
CA VAL A 271 7.09 22.92 -40.32
C VAL A 271 8.39 23.21 -39.55
N ASP A 272 8.30 23.91 -38.42
CA ASP A 272 9.46 24.21 -37.57
C ASP A 272 9.98 22.95 -36.86
N ALA A 273 9.09 22.00 -36.50
CA ALA A 273 9.48 20.70 -35.98
C ALA A 273 10.30 19.91 -37.02
N TYR A 274 9.82 19.80 -38.27
CA TYR A 274 10.57 19.19 -39.38
C TYR A 274 11.93 19.86 -39.59
N ALA A 275 11.96 21.20 -39.64
CA ALA A 275 13.21 21.95 -39.84
C ALA A 275 14.24 21.72 -38.73
N ARG A 276 13.80 21.54 -37.48
CA ARG A 276 14.69 21.20 -36.34
C ARG A 276 15.10 19.73 -36.36
N ALA A 277 14.17 18.82 -36.60
CA ALA A 277 14.42 17.39 -36.64
C ALA A 277 15.43 17.02 -37.74
N CYS A 278 15.28 17.58 -38.95
CA CYS A 278 16.28 17.47 -40.03
C CYS A 278 17.66 18.06 -39.66
N ALA A 279 17.73 19.03 -38.74
CA ALA A 279 18.99 19.60 -38.27
C ALA A 279 19.65 18.75 -37.18
N LEU A 280 18.87 18.02 -36.38
CA LEU A 280 19.37 17.05 -35.38
C LEU A 280 19.86 15.76 -36.05
N ASN A 281 19.07 15.21 -36.97
CA ASN A 281 19.38 13.98 -37.71
C ASN A 281 20.47 14.19 -38.79
N SER A 282 20.78 15.46 -39.12
CA SER A 282 21.87 15.90 -40.01
C SER A 282 21.84 15.43 -41.48
N LEU A 283 20.73 14.81 -41.91
CA LEU A 283 20.49 14.33 -43.29
C LEU A 283 20.67 15.42 -44.38
N ASN A 284 20.59 16.71 -44.04
CA ASN A 284 20.70 17.86 -44.96
C ASN A 284 22.10 18.50 -45.05
N GLY A 285 23.13 17.68 -45.29
CA GLY A 285 24.40 18.18 -45.81
C GLY A 285 24.28 18.55 -47.31
N PRO A 286 24.60 19.77 -47.78
CA PRO A 286 25.09 20.95 -47.07
C PRO A 286 24.27 22.22 -47.40
N MET A 287 23.01 22.32 -46.94
CA MET A 287 22.14 23.47 -47.28
C MET A 287 22.03 24.55 -46.18
N SER A 288 22.49 24.26 -44.96
CA SER A 288 22.52 25.22 -43.84
C SER A 288 23.48 26.40 -44.08
N SER A 289 24.65 26.13 -44.66
CA SER A 289 25.70 27.11 -44.97
C SER A 289 25.24 28.26 -45.87
N GLN A 290 24.29 28.00 -46.78
CA GLN A 290 23.76 29.00 -47.72
C GLN A 290 22.77 29.98 -47.05
N ARG A 291 22.07 29.56 -45.98
CA ARG A 291 21.22 30.48 -45.18
C ARG A 291 22.06 31.38 -44.28
N THR A 292 23.10 30.86 -43.63
CA THR A 292 23.96 31.64 -42.73
C THR A 292 24.68 32.78 -43.46
N THR A 293 25.18 32.51 -44.67
CA THR A 293 25.86 33.51 -45.51
C THR A 293 24.90 34.60 -46.01
N ALA A 294 23.69 34.24 -46.43
CA ALA A 294 22.65 35.21 -46.80
C ALA A 294 22.23 36.11 -45.62
N GLN A 295 22.02 35.54 -44.43
CA GLN A 295 21.65 36.31 -43.24
C GLN A 295 22.79 37.25 -42.78
N GLN A 296 24.05 36.83 -42.86
CA GLN A 296 25.18 37.71 -42.55
C GLN A 296 25.36 38.85 -43.56
N ALA A 297 25.08 38.61 -44.84
CA ALA A 297 25.11 39.66 -45.86
C ALA A 297 24.02 40.72 -45.61
N ASP A 298 22.80 40.29 -45.33
CA ASP A 298 21.65 41.16 -45.05
C ASP A 298 21.82 41.95 -43.73
N GLN A 299 22.39 41.34 -42.68
CA GLN A 299 22.77 42.06 -41.46
C GLN A 299 23.86 43.12 -41.72
N LYS A 300 24.90 42.81 -42.51
CA LYS A 300 25.93 43.79 -42.89
C LYS A 300 25.37 44.93 -43.72
N ALA A 301 24.44 44.67 -44.64
CA ALA A 301 23.75 45.71 -45.40
C ALA A 301 22.93 46.65 -44.49
N LYS A 302 22.22 46.10 -43.51
CA LYS A 302 21.42 46.88 -42.54
C LYS A 302 22.30 47.70 -41.58
N GLN A 303 23.43 47.15 -41.14
CA GLN A 303 24.44 47.91 -40.36
C GLN A 303 25.07 49.04 -41.18
N ALA A 304 25.38 48.81 -42.46
CA ALA A 304 25.90 49.85 -43.36
C ALA A 304 24.88 50.98 -43.61
N LEU A 305 23.59 50.65 -43.76
CA LEU A 305 22.52 51.65 -43.83
C LEU A 305 22.44 52.50 -42.55
N ALA A 306 22.47 51.86 -41.39
CA ALA A 306 22.39 52.54 -40.08
C ALA A 306 23.61 53.43 -39.79
N ALA A 307 24.80 53.02 -40.23
CA ALA A 307 25.99 53.86 -40.17
C ALA A 307 25.89 55.06 -41.13
N SER A 308 25.39 54.84 -42.35
CA SER A 308 25.21 55.89 -43.37
C SER A 308 24.24 56.98 -42.93
N SER A 309 23.13 56.61 -42.28
CA SER A 309 22.16 57.59 -41.73
C SER A 309 22.68 58.40 -40.54
N SER A 310 23.83 58.07 -39.97
CA SER A 310 24.42 58.75 -38.82
C SER A 310 25.29 59.97 -39.20
N VAL A 311 25.64 60.15 -40.48
CA VAL A 311 26.57 61.22 -40.94
C VAL A 311 25.84 62.44 -41.49
N LYS A 312 25.03 63.11 -40.64
CA LYS A 312 24.42 64.41 -40.98
C LYS A 312 24.25 65.36 -39.78
N GLY A 313 25.37 65.67 -39.12
CA GLY A 313 25.46 66.70 -38.09
C GLY A 313 26.89 66.81 -37.56
N ALA A 314 27.46 68.01 -37.57
CA ALA A 314 28.84 68.28 -37.16
C ALA A 314 28.87 69.49 -36.18
N PRO A 315 30.01 69.85 -35.58
CA PRO A 315 30.81 68.96 -34.73
C PRO A 315 31.21 69.64 -33.40
N ASN A 316 31.22 68.92 -32.27
CA ASN A 316 32.10 69.25 -31.14
C ASN A 316 32.16 68.12 -30.10
N GLY A 317 33.30 68.00 -29.40
CA GLY A 317 33.51 67.03 -28.31
C GLY A 317 34.68 66.07 -28.56
N SER A 318 35.78 66.27 -27.84
CA SER A 318 36.96 65.36 -27.85
C SER A 318 36.78 64.18 -26.87
N PRO A 319 37.60 63.12 -26.98
CA PRO A 319 37.15 61.77 -26.69
C PRO A 319 37.34 61.29 -25.25
N SER A 320 36.59 60.26 -24.88
CA SER A 320 36.99 59.28 -23.86
C SER A 320 37.04 57.88 -24.49
N LYS A 321 37.96 57.04 -23.99
CA LYS A 321 38.36 55.77 -24.60
C LYS A 321 38.29 54.65 -23.55
N ALA A 322 37.35 53.72 -23.70
CA ALA A 322 37.37 52.44 -23.01
C ALA A 322 36.71 51.37 -23.89
N GLN A 323 37.48 50.35 -24.27
CA GLN A 323 37.00 49.16 -24.96
C GLN A 323 36.53 48.16 -23.89
N GLY A 324 35.24 47.80 -23.88
CA GLY A 324 34.75 46.60 -23.19
C GLY A 324 34.79 45.44 -24.17
N ASP A 325 35.76 44.56 -24.06
CA ASP A 325 36.06 43.54 -25.09
C ASP A 325 35.23 42.24 -24.93
N SER A 326 34.13 42.29 -24.18
CA SER A 326 33.21 41.16 -24.00
C SER A 326 31.75 41.55 -24.24
N LEU A 327 30.98 40.60 -24.79
CA LEU A 327 29.53 40.75 -24.97
C LEU A 327 28.78 40.98 -23.65
N ARG A 328 29.34 40.54 -22.52
CA ARG A 328 28.77 40.77 -21.19
C ARG A 328 28.79 42.26 -20.84
N ASP A 329 29.93 42.93 -21.00
CA ASP A 329 30.08 44.35 -20.70
C ASP A 329 29.09 45.20 -21.52
N THR A 330 28.90 44.85 -22.79
CA THR A 330 27.94 45.56 -23.66
C THR A 330 26.47 45.35 -23.27
N ILE A 331 26.11 44.19 -22.68
CA ILE A 331 24.76 43.93 -22.19
C ILE A 331 24.52 44.59 -20.83
N GLU A 332 25.52 44.59 -19.95
CA GLU A 332 25.46 45.21 -18.64
C GLU A 332 25.34 46.74 -18.73
N ALA A 333 26.10 47.37 -19.64
CA ALA A 333 25.96 48.79 -19.97
C ALA A 333 24.56 49.14 -20.51
N ALA A 334 23.98 48.30 -21.38
CA ALA A 334 22.63 48.50 -21.91
C ALA A 334 21.55 48.39 -20.82
N PHE A 335 21.68 47.44 -19.89
CA PHE A 335 20.77 47.29 -18.76
C PHE A 335 20.84 48.47 -17.78
N ALA A 336 22.06 48.95 -17.47
CA ALA A 336 22.24 50.13 -16.63
C ALA A 336 21.57 51.38 -17.24
N GLN A 337 21.66 51.54 -18.57
CA GLN A 337 21.02 52.65 -19.29
C GLN A 337 19.48 52.58 -19.28
N GLN A 338 18.88 51.39 -19.11
CA GLN A 338 17.43 51.21 -19.06
C GLN A 338 16.82 51.41 -17.66
N GLN A 339 17.59 51.24 -16.58
CA GLN A 339 17.11 51.46 -15.20
C GLN A 339 17.25 52.92 -14.71
N GLY A 340 17.95 53.77 -15.46
CA GLY A 340 18.19 55.18 -15.10
C GLY A 340 17.10 56.16 -15.60
N ARG A 341 15.81 55.86 -15.42
CA ARG A 341 14.72 56.73 -15.88
C ARG A 341 13.42 56.62 -15.08
#